data_AF-A0A7Y8LF91-F1
#
_entry.id   AF-A0A7Y8LF91-F1
#
_cell.length_a   1.000
_cell.length_b   1.000
_cell.length_c   1.000
_cell.angle_alpha   90.00
_cell.angle_beta   90.00
_cell.angle_gamma   90.00
#
_symmetry.space_group_name_H-M   'P 1'
#
loop_
_entity.id
_entity.type
_entity.pdbx_description
1 polymer ?
#
loop_
_entity_poly.entity_id
_entity_poly.type
_entity_poly.pdbx_seq_one_letter_code
_entity_poly.pdbx_strand_id
1 'polypeptide(L)'
;MQDRTTEIFLRVRENFADVREKVSLIKPYFELMCFTTAWALKLEEFKKILGFTPEFLYESKEQVYAISVLYRVDDDITTAVIAHEFAQIVAREQNISDHEHIDEICVQRGFGEQLLYSLENDLLTGMSDRDFVLREGLSARIENLKRILKK
;
A
#
# COMPACT_ATOMS: atom_id res chain seq x y z
N MET A 1 6.13 -7.25 -21.88
CA MET A 1 5.60 -8.13 -20.81
C MET A 1 5.13 -7.20 -19.72
N GLN A 2 3.82 -7.16 -19.47
CA GLN A 2 3.27 -6.37 -18.37
C GLN A 2 3.62 -7.09 -17.08
N ASP A 3 4.23 -6.38 -16.13
CA ASP A 3 4.65 -6.92 -14.83
C ASP A 3 3.42 -7.32 -14.01
N ARG A 4 3.45 -8.48 -13.34
CA ARG A 4 2.36 -8.97 -12.46
C ARG A 4 1.95 -7.92 -11.42
N THR A 5 2.92 -7.16 -10.92
CA THR A 5 2.69 -6.02 -10.02
C THR A 5 1.78 -4.96 -10.65
N THR A 6 1.99 -4.68 -11.94
CA THR A 6 1.20 -3.70 -12.69
C THR A 6 -0.25 -4.18 -12.85
N GLU A 7 -0.46 -5.48 -13.11
CA GLU A 7 -1.80 -6.06 -13.20
C GLU A 7 -2.56 -5.94 -11.87
N ILE A 8 -1.92 -6.31 -10.76
CA ILE A 8 -2.49 -6.20 -9.41
C ILE A 8 -2.78 -4.72 -9.10
N PHE A 9 -1.83 -3.82 -9.38
CA PHE A 9 -2.01 -2.39 -9.18
C PHE A 9 -3.23 -1.86 -9.92
N LEU A 10 -3.39 -2.18 -11.20
CA LEU A 10 -4.53 -1.73 -11.99
C LEU A 10 -5.85 -2.28 -11.45
N ARG A 11 -5.89 -3.54 -11.01
CA ARG A 11 -7.07 -4.14 -10.38
C ARG A 11 -7.44 -3.44 -9.07
N VAL A 12 -6.45 -3.19 -8.21
CA VAL A 12 -6.68 -2.50 -6.94
C VAL A 12 -7.17 -1.07 -7.18
N ARG A 13 -6.50 -0.34 -8.08
CA ARG A 13 -6.82 1.04 -8.46
C ARG A 13 -8.29 1.26 -8.79
N GLU A 14 -8.96 0.33 -9.47
CA GLU A 14 -10.37 0.48 -9.84
C GLU A 14 -11.33 0.54 -8.63
N ASN A 15 -10.93 0.02 -7.47
CA ASN A 15 -11.71 0.08 -6.23
C ASN A 15 -11.51 1.40 -5.45
N PHE A 16 -10.57 2.24 -5.89
CA PHE A 16 -10.23 3.54 -5.28
C PHE A 16 -10.52 4.70 -6.25
N ALA A 17 -11.76 4.76 -6.75
CA ALA A 17 -12.19 5.71 -7.79
C ALA A 17 -11.95 7.21 -7.45
N ASP A 18 -11.94 7.54 -6.17
CA ASP A 18 -11.68 8.87 -5.60
C ASP A 18 -10.24 9.36 -5.79
N VAL A 19 -9.28 8.45 -5.94
CA VAL A 19 -7.87 8.79 -6.13
C VAL A 19 -7.25 8.14 -7.37
N ARG A 20 -7.95 7.26 -8.07
CA ARG A 20 -7.37 6.46 -9.17
C ARG A 20 -6.63 7.29 -10.24
N GLU A 21 -7.16 8.45 -10.62
CA GLU A 21 -6.57 9.32 -11.67
C GLU A 21 -5.38 10.15 -11.15
N LYS A 22 -5.12 10.11 -9.85
CA LYS A 22 -4.02 10.81 -9.17
C LYS A 22 -2.80 9.93 -8.93
N VAL A 23 -2.96 8.60 -8.90
CA VAL A 23 -1.91 7.66 -8.45
C VAL A 23 -1.25 6.97 -9.65
N SER A 24 0.08 7.10 -9.74
CA SER A 24 0.94 6.40 -10.69
C SER A 24 1.69 5.24 -10.01
N LEU A 25 1.99 4.17 -10.75
CA LEU A 25 2.89 3.11 -10.30
C LEU A 25 4.29 3.39 -10.84
N ILE A 26 5.25 3.56 -9.94
CA ILE A 26 6.64 3.78 -10.30
C ILE A 26 7.46 2.50 -10.11
N LYS A 27 8.62 2.44 -10.76
CA LYS A 27 9.56 1.33 -10.56
C LYS A 27 9.87 1.14 -9.06
N PRO A 28 10.22 -0.09 -8.63
CA PRO A 28 10.75 -0.31 -7.29
C PRO A 28 12.09 0.43 -7.12
N TYR A 29 12.21 1.26 -6.08
CA TYR A 29 13.47 1.94 -5.73
C TYR A 29 13.98 1.43 -4.39
N PHE A 30 15.15 0.77 -4.40
CA PHE A 30 15.72 0.15 -3.21
C PHE A 30 15.90 1.16 -2.05
N GLU A 31 16.24 2.40 -2.37
CA GLU A 31 16.43 3.49 -1.43
C GLU A 31 15.15 3.81 -0.64
N LEU A 32 13.98 3.72 -1.26
CA LEU A 32 12.69 3.87 -0.57
C LEU A 32 12.36 2.61 0.23
N MET A 33 12.68 1.45 -0.34
CA MET A 33 12.32 0.13 0.21
C MET A 33 13.17 -0.32 1.40
N CYS A 34 14.18 0.46 1.80
CA CYS A 34 14.97 0.17 3.01
C CYS A 34 14.14 0.15 4.31
N PHE A 35 12.91 0.68 4.27
CA PHE A 35 12.07 0.97 5.45
C PHE A 35 10.64 0.42 5.40
N THR A 36 10.13 -0.02 4.24
CA THR A 36 8.80 -0.63 4.09
C THR A 36 8.69 -1.29 2.72
N THR A 37 7.79 -2.27 2.57
CA THR A 37 7.52 -3.00 1.33
C THR A 37 6.84 -2.20 0.25
N ALA A 38 6.19 -1.10 0.62
CA ALA A 38 5.67 -0.14 -0.32
C ALA A 38 5.64 1.24 0.27
N TRP A 39 5.59 2.22 -0.62
CA TRP A 39 5.51 3.63 -0.28
C TRP A 39 4.50 4.33 -1.18
N ALA A 40 3.51 4.97 -0.57
CA ALA A 40 2.69 6.02 -1.16
C ALA A 40 3.27 7.39 -0.83
N LEU A 41 3.61 8.17 -1.86
CA LEU A 41 4.15 9.51 -1.68
C LEU A 41 3.70 10.46 -2.79
N LYS A 42 3.76 11.77 -2.54
CA LYS A 42 3.61 12.75 -3.62
C LYS A 42 4.82 12.68 -4.54
N LEU A 43 4.64 12.91 -5.84
CA LEU A 43 5.77 12.90 -6.78
C LEU A 43 6.86 13.92 -6.41
N GLU A 44 6.47 15.08 -5.86
CA GLU A 44 7.44 16.07 -5.38
C GLU A 44 8.21 15.60 -4.14
N GLU A 45 7.59 14.78 -3.29
CA GLU A 45 8.28 14.15 -2.16
C GLU A 45 9.32 13.15 -2.66
N PHE A 46 9.00 12.38 -3.70
CA PHE A 46 9.93 11.43 -4.32
C PHE A 46 11.18 12.17 -4.78
N LYS A 47 10.96 13.23 -5.57
CA LYS A 47 12.04 14.03 -6.16
C LYS A 47 12.90 14.70 -5.08
N LYS A 48 12.28 15.13 -3.98
CA LYS A 48 12.99 15.70 -2.83
C LYS A 48 13.87 14.67 -2.11
N ILE A 49 13.40 13.43 -1.99
CA ILE A 49 14.13 12.35 -1.29
C ILE A 49 15.30 11.84 -2.15
N LEU A 50 15.06 11.56 -3.44
CA LEU A 50 16.02 10.85 -4.29
C LEU A 50 16.76 11.75 -5.29
N GLY A 51 16.33 13.00 -5.47
CA GLY A 51 17.00 13.97 -6.33
C GLY A 51 16.79 13.77 -7.84
N PHE A 52 15.92 12.85 -8.25
CA PHE A 52 15.58 12.59 -9.65
C PHE A 52 14.08 12.32 -9.84
N THR A 53 13.63 12.34 -11.10
CA THR A 53 12.25 12.02 -11.48
C THR A 53 12.08 10.51 -11.60
N PRO A 54 11.05 9.90 -10.99
CA PRO A 54 10.88 8.45 -11.06
C PRO A 54 10.56 7.99 -12.49
N GLU A 55 11.13 6.85 -12.87
CA GLU A 55 10.64 6.03 -13.95
C GLU A 55 9.30 5.36 -13.59
N PHE A 56 8.34 5.44 -14.52
CA PHE A 56 6.99 4.92 -14.36
C PHE A 56 6.83 3.54 -15.02
N LEU A 57 6.07 2.66 -14.35
CA LEU A 57 5.55 1.41 -14.92
C LEU A 57 4.11 1.59 -15.41
N TYR A 58 3.36 2.48 -14.75
CA TYR A 58 2.05 2.96 -15.16
C TYR A 58 1.86 4.42 -14.76
N GLU A 59 1.32 5.23 -15.67
CA GLU A 59 1.19 6.67 -15.53
C GLU A 59 -0.28 7.08 -15.45
N SER A 60 -0.61 7.85 -14.40
CA SER A 60 -1.93 8.45 -14.21
C SER A 60 -2.06 9.79 -14.93
N LYS A 61 -3.27 10.30 -15.10
CA LYS A 61 -3.50 11.58 -15.79
C LYS A 61 -3.18 12.81 -14.93
N GLU A 62 -3.45 12.76 -13.63
CA GLU A 62 -3.26 13.90 -12.73
C GLU A 62 -1.90 13.85 -12.00
N GLN A 63 -1.26 12.67 -11.93
CA GLN A 63 0.11 12.46 -11.42
C GLN A 63 0.43 13.20 -10.11
N VAL A 64 -0.42 13.05 -9.11
CA VAL A 64 -0.20 13.69 -7.81
C VAL A 64 0.63 12.78 -6.90
N TYR A 65 0.29 11.50 -6.91
CA TYR A 65 0.84 10.48 -6.04
C TYR A 65 1.56 9.40 -6.84
N ALA A 66 2.57 8.80 -6.23
CA ALA A 66 3.25 7.63 -6.72
C ALA A 66 3.26 6.54 -5.66
N ILE A 67 3.02 5.31 -6.11
CA ILE A 67 3.21 4.10 -5.32
C ILE A 67 4.42 3.38 -5.90
N SER A 68 5.38 3.06 -5.05
CA SER A 68 6.44 2.10 -5.32
C SER A 68 6.15 0.87 -4.47
N VAL A 69 6.25 -0.34 -5.03
CA VAL A 69 5.98 -1.60 -4.30
C VAL A 69 7.11 -2.60 -4.59
N LEU A 70 7.60 -3.24 -3.54
CA LEU A 70 8.48 -4.40 -3.65
C LEU A 70 7.62 -5.64 -3.93
N TYR A 71 7.87 -6.29 -5.08
CA TYR A 71 7.18 -7.53 -5.43
C TYR A 71 7.47 -8.62 -4.39
N ARG A 72 6.45 -9.06 -3.65
CA ARG A 72 6.56 -10.16 -2.68
C ARG A 72 6.11 -11.49 -3.32
N VAL A 73 6.33 -12.57 -2.57
CA VAL A 73 6.22 -13.97 -2.99
C VAL A 73 4.80 -14.39 -3.44
N ASP A 74 3.75 -13.70 -2.96
CA ASP A 74 2.33 -14.00 -3.24
C ASP A 74 1.55 -12.76 -3.73
N ASP A 75 0.61 -13.00 -4.64
CA ASP A 75 -0.33 -12.03 -5.20
C ASP A 75 -1.28 -11.45 -4.13
N ASP A 76 -1.71 -12.23 -3.14
CA ASP A 76 -2.63 -11.76 -2.09
C ASP A 76 -1.94 -10.76 -1.16
N ILE A 77 -0.69 -11.02 -0.77
CA ILE A 77 0.13 -10.10 0.01
C ILE A 77 0.41 -8.83 -0.81
N THR A 78 0.77 -8.97 -2.07
CA THR A 78 1.02 -7.83 -2.96
C THR A 78 -0.25 -6.98 -3.14
N THR A 79 -1.41 -7.63 -3.25
CA THR A 79 -2.71 -6.95 -3.32
C THR A 79 -3.01 -6.16 -2.05
N ALA A 80 -2.77 -6.76 -0.87
CA ALA A 80 -2.96 -6.12 0.43
C ALA A 80 -2.10 -4.85 0.57
N VAL A 81 -0.81 -4.96 0.27
CA VAL A 81 0.15 -3.86 0.36
C VAL A 81 -0.27 -2.71 -0.55
N ILE A 82 -0.59 -2.99 -1.83
CA ILE A 82 -1.04 -1.96 -2.76
C ILE A 82 -2.35 -1.32 -2.28
N ALA A 83 -3.33 -2.11 -1.83
CA ALA A 83 -4.60 -1.59 -1.34
C ALA A 83 -4.43 -0.67 -0.13
N HIS A 84 -3.54 -1.04 0.79
CA HIS A 84 -3.21 -0.22 1.95
C HIS A 84 -2.53 1.09 1.57
N GLU A 85 -1.63 1.10 0.58
CA GLU A 85 -1.04 2.34 0.05
C GLU A 85 -2.10 3.26 -0.59
N PHE A 86 -3.06 2.70 -1.33
CA PHE A 86 -4.20 3.47 -1.82
C PHE A 86 -5.08 4.02 -0.69
N ALA A 87 -5.37 3.21 0.34
CA ALA A 87 -6.15 3.63 1.50
C ALA A 87 -5.43 4.74 2.30
N GLN A 88 -4.11 4.66 2.44
CA GLN A 88 -3.30 5.74 3.01
C GLN A 88 -3.44 7.05 2.24
N ILE A 89 -3.43 7.01 0.90
CA ILE A 89 -3.63 8.21 0.07
C ILE A 89 -5.01 8.80 0.31
N VAL A 90 -6.06 7.97 0.37
CA VAL A 90 -7.43 8.42 0.67
C VAL A 90 -7.51 9.06 2.07
N ALA A 91 -6.96 8.42 3.09
CA ALA A 91 -6.91 8.97 4.44
C ALA A 91 -6.12 10.29 4.49
N ARG A 92 -5.01 10.37 3.75
CA ARG A 92 -4.17 11.56 3.66
C ARG A 92 -4.88 12.75 3.03
N GLU A 93 -5.71 12.55 2.00
CA GLU A 93 -6.57 13.60 1.42
C GLU A 93 -7.58 14.15 2.45
N GLN A 94 -7.87 13.39 3.51
CA GLN A 94 -8.74 13.76 4.63
C GLN A 94 -7.96 14.27 5.86
N ASN A 95 -6.62 14.39 5.76
CA ASN A 95 -5.71 14.71 6.87
C ASN A 95 -5.77 13.70 8.02
N ILE A 96 -6.01 12.43 7.70
CA ILE A 96 -6.02 11.32 8.65
C ILE A 96 -4.77 10.46 8.43
N SER A 97 -4.10 10.09 9.51
CA SER A 97 -2.91 9.22 9.50
C SER A 97 -3.07 7.99 10.41
N ASP A 98 -4.28 7.76 10.92
CA ASP A 98 -4.58 6.65 11.83
C ASP A 98 -4.69 5.32 11.10
N HIS A 99 -4.04 4.28 11.63
CA HIS A 99 -4.02 2.97 11.01
C HIS A 99 -5.36 2.25 11.06
N GLU A 100 -6.18 2.43 12.11
CA GLU A 100 -7.50 1.80 12.18
C GLU A 100 -8.40 2.35 11.06
N HIS A 101 -8.36 3.66 10.84
CA HIS A 101 -9.11 4.29 9.76
C HIS A 101 -8.63 3.83 8.36
N ILE A 102 -7.33 3.69 8.16
CA ILE A 102 -6.77 3.16 6.91
C ILE A 102 -7.25 1.72 6.68
N ASP A 103 -7.25 0.89 7.72
CA ASP A 103 -7.73 -0.49 7.68
C ASP A 103 -9.22 -0.56 7.34
N GLU A 104 -10.04 0.34 7.91
CA GLU A 104 -11.46 0.48 7.57
C GLU A 104 -11.66 0.82 6.09
N ILE A 105 -10.89 1.76 5.54
CA ILE A 105 -10.95 2.09 4.11
C ILE A 105 -10.64 0.84 3.27
N CYS A 106 -9.57 0.10 3.59
CA CYS A 106 -9.23 -1.15 2.91
C CYS A 106 -10.38 -2.16 2.93
N VAL A 107 -11.02 -2.36 4.08
CA VAL A 107 -12.18 -3.25 4.21
C VAL A 107 -13.35 -2.75 3.35
N GLN A 108 -13.68 -1.47 3.42
CA GLN A 108 -14.76 -0.86 2.63
C GLN A 108 -14.52 -0.97 1.12
N ARG A 109 -13.26 -0.97 0.67
CA ARG A 109 -12.88 -1.17 -0.74
C ARG A 109 -12.73 -2.64 -1.14
N GLY A 110 -13.02 -3.58 -0.23
CA GLY A 110 -13.08 -5.01 -0.53
C GLY A 110 -11.75 -5.77 -0.38
N PHE A 111 -10.74 -5.18 0.28
CA PHE A 111 -9.41 -5.79 0.46
C PHE A 111 -9.11 -6.21 1.90
N GLY A 112 -10.14 -6.26 2.76
CA GLY A 112 -9.98 -6.58 4.17
C GLY A 112 -9.40 -7.98 4.43
N GLU A 113 -9.76 -8.97 3.62
CA GLU A 113 -9.25 -10.34 3.79
C GLU A 113 -7.77 -10.46 3.42
N GLN A 114 -7.36 -9.84 2.31
CA GLN A 114 -5.96 -9.78 1.89
C GLN A 114 -5.14 -9.01 2.93
N LEU A 115 -5.67 -7.90 3.45
CA LEU A 115 -5.04 -7.14 4.51
C LEU A 115 -4.84 -7.98 5.78
N LEU A 116 -5.90 -8.64 6.27
CA LEU A 116 -5.80 -9.53 7.43
C LEU A 116 -4.76 -10.63 7.20
N TYR A 117 -4.81 -11.30 6.04
CA TYR A 117 -3.84 -12.34 5.68
C TYR A 117 -2.40 -11.80 5.69
N SER A 118 -2.17 -10.62 5.13
CA SER A 118 -0.83 -10.02 5.11
C SER A 118 -0.30 -9.73 6.53
N LEU A 119 -1.12 -9.16 7.41
CA LEU A 119 -0.73 -8.86 8.79
C LEU A 119 -0.47 -10.13 9.62
N GLU A 120 -1.27 -11.18 9.41
CA GLU A 120 -1.06 -12.47 10.07
C GLU A 120 0.24 -13.15 9.59
N ASN A 121 0.58 -13.04 8.31
CA ASN A 121 1.83 -13.59 7.77
C ASN A 121 3.07 -12.79 8.22
N ASP A 122 2.97 -11.48 8.33
CA ASP A 122 4.06 -10.66 8.89
C ASP A 122 4.32 -11.02 10.36
N LEU A 123 3.27 -11.33 11.14
CA LEU A 123 3.40 -11.82 12.52
C LEU A 123 4.09 -13.19 12.60
N LEU A 124 3.75 -14.11 11.69
CA LEU A 124 4.23 -15.50 11.73
C LEU A 124 5.65 -15.68 11.19
N THR A 125 6.05 -14.91 10.19
CA THR A 125 7.29 -15.15 9.45
C THR A 125 8.51 -14.46 10.04
N GLY A 126 8.32 -13.51 10.97
CA GLY A 126 9.42 -12.68 11.50
C GLY A 126 10.23 -11.98 10.40
N MET A 127 9.67 -11.89 9.18
CA MET A 127 10.36 -11.37 8.01
C MET A 127 10.39 -9.85 8.10
N SER A 128 11.53 -9.42 8.64
CA SER A 128 12.06 -8.08 8.80
C SER A 128 11.48 -7.27 9.96
N ASP A 129 12.36 -6.92 10.89
CA ASP A 129 12.21 -5.82 11.84
C ASP A 129 12.06 -4.43 11.17
N ARG A 130 11.49 -4.36 9.96
CA ARG A 130 11.46 -3.13 9.15
C ARG A 130 10.14 -2.85 8.44
N ASP A 131 9.21 -3.79 8.28
CA ASP A 131 8.05 -3.56 7.40
C ASP A 131 6.71 -3.37 8.14
N PHE A 132 5.99 -2.34 7.66
CA PHE A 132 4.54 -2.11 7.70
C PHE A 132 3.87 -1.74 9.03
N VAL A 133 4.31 -2.29 10.15
CA VAL A 133 3.77 -1.98 11.48
C VAL A 133 4.95 -2.00 12.43
N LEU A 134 5.29 -0.86 13.05
CA LEU A 134 6.03 -0.91 14.31
C LEU A 134 5.35 -1.99 15.15
N ARG A 135 6.06 -3.04 15.58
CA ARG A 135 5.44 -4.22 16.24
C ARG A 135 4.43 -3.84 17.34
N GLU A 136 4.57 -2.65 17.90
CA GLU A 136 3.56 -1.93 18.68
C GLU A 136 2.24 -1.72 17.91
N GLY A 137 1.25 -2.58 18.20
CA GLY A 137 -0.13 -2.41 17.71
C GLY A 137 -0.54 -3.36 16.59
N LEU A 138 0.36 -4.20 16.06
CA LEU A 138 0.02 -5.20 15.04
C LEU A 138 -1.08 -6.17 15.51
N SER A 139 -0.95 -6.71 16.73
CA SER A 139 -1.97 -7.59 17.31
C SER A 139 -3.31 -6.88 17.48
N ALA A 140 -3.31 -5.61 17.90
CA ALA A 140 -4.54 -4.83 18.04
C ALA A 140 -5.21 -4.60 16.68
N ARG A 141 -4.44 -4.29 15.62
CA ARG A 141 -4.94 -4.15 14.25
C ARG A 141 -5.53 -5.46 13.72
N ILE A 142 -4.85 -6.60 13.94
CA ILE A 142 -5.35 -7.92 13.54
C ILE A 142 -6.69 -8.22 14.21
N GLU A 143 -6.78 -8.04 15.53
CA GLU A 143 -8.03 -8.28 16.27
C GLU A 143 -9.14 -7.31 15.86
N ASN A 144 -8.82 -6.05 15.57
CA ASN A 144 -9.77 -5.09 15.02
C ASN A 144 -10.29 -5.53 13.64
N LEU A 145 -9.41 -5.95 12.74
CA LEU A 145 -9.79 -6.44 11.42
C LEU A 145 -10.65 -7.69 11.49
N LYS A 146 -10.31 -8.67 12.34
CA LYS A 146 -11.16 -9.84 12.59
C LYS A 146 -12.56 -9.42 13.06
N ARG A 147 -12.64 -8.49 14.01
CA ARG A 147 -13.92 -7.93 14.49
C ARG A 147 -14.73 -7.28 13.37
N ILE A 148 -14.12 -6.43 12.54
CA ILE A 148 -14.81 -5.74 11.43
C ILE A 148 -15.26 -6.75 10.36
N LEU A 149 -14.43 -7.75 10.07
CA LEU A 149 -14.72 -8.83 9.11
C LEU A 149 -15.63 -9.93 9.66
N LYS A 150 -15.99 -9.88 10.96
CA LYS A 150 -16.77 -10.89 11.68
C LYS A 150 -16.13 -12.29 11.64
N LYS A 151 -14.81 -12.35 11.81
CA LYS A 151 -14.01 -13.59 11.91
C LYS A 151 -13.52 -13.84 13.33
#